data_AF-A0A2V9BP28-F1
#
_entry.id   AF-A0A2V9BP28-F1
#
_cell.length_a   1.000
_cell.length_b   1.000
_cell.length_c   1.000
_cell.angle_alpha   90.00
_cell.angle_beta   90.00
_cell.angle_gamma   90.00
#
_symmetry.space_group_name_H-M   'P 1'
#
loop_
_entity.id
_entity.type
_entity.pdbx_description
1 polymer ?
#
loop_
_entity_poly.entity_id
_entity_poly.type
_entity_poly.pdbx_seq_one_letter_code
_entity_poly.pdbx_strand_id
1 'polypeptide(L)'
;ARFLEKGESRETAAMLWAELFESSTDAAIKENARVNLELLRADEDIEHVNEIAQQFAAKTGRLPRSLREMMQIGLIGEEPVDPTGHAYVIGSDGKAHISGKSPLLKESSVYRRGL
;
A
#
# COMPACT_ATOMS: atom_id res chain seq x y z
N ALA A 1 6.21 19.89 -0.25
CA ALA A 1 7.45 19.33 0.32
C ALA A 1 7.22 17.96 0.95
N ARG A 2 6.29 17.79 1.91
CA ARG A 2 6.08 16.54 2.69
C ARG A 2 5.93 15.22 1.89
N PHE A 3 5.36 15.23 0.70
CA PHE A 3 5.23 14.03 -0.15
C PHE A 3 6.58 13.56 -0.71
N LEU A 4 7.46 14.49 -1.08
CA LEU A 4 8.81 14.19 -1.59
C LEU A 4 9.70 13.63 -0.47
N GLU A 5 9.63 14.23 0.72
CA GLU A 5 10.37 13.75 1.90
C GLU A 5 9.94 12.34 2.33
N LYS A 6 8.64 12.04 2.24
CA LYS A 6 8.10 10.68 2.49
C LYS A 6 8.59 9.71 1.42
N GLY A 7 8.63 10.13 0.15
CA GLY A 7 9.14 9.35 -0.97
C GLY A 7 10.63 8.97 -0.80
N GLU A 8 11.50 9.95 -0.53
CA GLU A 8 12.94 9.70 -0.29
C GLU A 8 13.18 8.76 0.89
N SER A 9 12.42 8.94 1.98
CA SER A 9 12.50 8.06 3.15
C SER A 9 12.06 6.63 2.83
N ARG A 10 11.03 6.47 2.00
CA ARG A 10 10.52 5.16 1.57
C ARG A 10 11.49 4.44 0.65
N GLU A 11 12.05 5.15 -0.34
CA GLU A 11 13.04 4.59 -1.27
C GLU A 11 14.27 4.10 -0.52
N THR A 12 14.77 4.93 0.42
CA THR A 12 15.90 4.55 1.29
C THR A 12 15.56 3.31 2.12
N ALA A 13 14.37 3.25 2.73
CA ALA A 13 13.94 2.08 3.48
C ALA A 13 13.85 0.83 2.59
N ALA A 14 13.31 0.95 1.39
CA ALA A 14 13.22 -0.15 0.42
C ALA A 14 14.60 -0.68 0.04
N MET A 15 15.58 0.21 -0.20
CA MET A 15 16.96 -0.18 -0.46
C MET A 15 17.57 -0.98 0.70
N LEU A 16 17.42 -0.49 1.93
CA LEU A 16 17.98 -1.16 3.12
C LEU A 16 17.35 -2.55 3.35
N TRP A 17 16.03 -2.67 3.19
CA TRP A 17 15.35 -3.96 3.33
C TRP A 17 15.70 -4.91 2.19
N ALA A 18 15.86 -4.42 0.96
CA ALA A 18 16.33 -5.24 -0.16
C ALA A 18 17.74 -5.77 0.09
N GLU A 19 18.66 -4.91 0.54
CA GLU A 19 20.02 -5.32 0.90
C GLU A 19 20.03 -6.38 2.01
N LEU A 20 19.21 -6.19 3.06
CA LEU A 20 19.10 -7.16 4.15
C LEU A 20 18.50 -8.50 3.69
N PHE A 21 17.51 -8.45 2.80
CA PHE A 21 16.90 -9.63 2.19
C PHE A 21 17.92 -10.40 1.33
N GLU A 22 18.75 -9.71 0.56
CA GLU A 22 19.73 -10.34 -0.32
C GLU A 22 20.95 -10.89 0.44
N SER A 23 21.46 -10.12 1.40
CA SER A 23 22.72 -10.42 2.10
C SER A 23 22.58 -11.39 3.27
N SER A 24 21.39 -11.49 3.89
CA SER A 24 21.21 -12.32 5.08
C SER A 24 21.14 -13.82 4.75
N THR A 25 21.76 -14.63 5.62
CA THR A 25 21.61 -16.09 5.64
C THR A 25 20.62 -16.58 6.69
N ASP A 26 20.21 -15.70 7.61
CA ASP A 26 19.23 -16.03 8.65
C ASP A 26 17.80 -15.94 8.08
N ALA A 27 17.08 -17.04 8.13
CA ALA A 27 15.74 -17.15 7.56
C ALA A 27 14.72 -16.18 8.20
N ALA A 28 14.82 -15.92 9.50
CA ALA A 28 13.93 -14.98 10.18
C ALA A 28 14.22 -13.53 9.76
N ILE A 29 15.49 -13.18 9.57
CA ILE A 29 15.89 -11.87 9.06
C ILE A 29 15.39 -11.68 7.61
N LYS A 30 15.57 -12.67 6.74
CA LYS A 30 15.08 -12.61 5.36
C LYS A 30 13.57 -12.46 5.31
N GLU A 31 12.84 -13.23 6.11
CA GLU A 31 11.39 -13.14 6.15
C GLU A 31 10.91 -11.76 6.63
N ASN A 32 11.55 -11.21 7.67
CA ASN A 32 11.25 -9.86 8.13
C ASN A 32 11.51 -8.80 7.04
N ALA A 33 12.64 -8.90 6.33
CA ALA A 33 12.96 -8.00 5.24
C ALA A 33 11.94 -8.10 4.08
N ARG A 34 11.52 -9.32 3.72
CA ARG A 34 10.47 -9.57 2.73
C ARG A 34 9.16 -8.89 3.13
N VAL A 35 8.71 -9.09 4.37
CA VAL A 35 7.46 -8.48 4.87
C VAL A 35 7.53 -6.95 4.84
N ASN A 36 8.67 -6.35 5.19
CA ASN A 36 8.83 -4.90 5.13
C ASN A 36 8.77 -4.37 3.69
N LEU A 37 9.40 -5.07 2.73
CA LEU A 37 9.30 -4.71 1.31
C LEU A 37 7.84 -4.78 0.81
N GLU A 38 7.09 -5.79 1.22
CA GLU A 38 5.66 -5.90 0.88
C GLU A 38 4.82 -4.78 1.50
N LEU A 39 5.12 -4.37 2.73
CA LEU A 39 4.42 -3.26 3.38
C LEU A 39 4.76 -1.91 2.71
N LEU A 40 6.01 -1.69 2.31
CA LEU A 40 6.42 -0.49 1.57
C LEU A 40 5.68 -0.39 0.24
N ARG A 41 5.58 -1.50 -0.50
CA ARG A 41 4.82 -1.57 -1.74
C ARG A 41 3.33 -1.35 -1.49
N ALA A 42 2.76 -1.94 -0.44
CA ALA A 42 1.37 -1.74 -0.11
C ALA A 42 1.04 -0.28 0.25
N ASP A 43 1.96 0.44 0.90
CA ASP A 43 1.83 1.87 1.18
C ASP A 43 1.83 2.72 -0.11
N GLU A 44 2.66 2.37 -1.09
CA GLU A 44 2.71 3.03 -2.41
C GLU A 44 1.42 2.78 -3.19
N ASP A 45 0.97 1.53 -3.25
CA ASP A 45 -0.28 1.15 -3.90
C ASP A 45 -1.48 1.90 -3.27
N ILE A 46 -1.52 2.01 -1.94
CA ILE A 46 -2.56 2.77 -1.22
C ILE A 46 -2.53 4.25 -1.60
N GLU A 47 -1.35 4.85 -1.71
CA GLU A 47 -1.22 6.25 -2.15
C GLU A 47 -1.76 6.44 -3.56
N HIS A 48 -1.38 5.57 -4.49
CA HIS A 48 -1.87 5.63 -5.86
C HIS A 48 -3.40 5.45 -5.94
N VAL A 49 -3.96 4.46 -5.23
CA VAL A 49 -5.43 4.29 -5.18
C VAL A 49 -6.11 5.51 -4.57
N ASN A 50 -5.51 6.16 -3.57
CA ASN A 50 -6.04 7.39 -2.98
C ASN A 50 -6.01 8.57 -3.95
N GLU A 51 -4.98 8.69 -4.79
CA GLU A 51 -4.94 9.69 -5.86
C GLU A 51 -6.04 9.47 -6.89
N ILE A 52 -6.28 8.21 -7.27
CA ILE A 52 -7.40 7.84 -8.15
C ILE A 52 -8.75 8.15 -7.47
N ALA A 53 -8.88 7.92 -6.16
CA ALA A 53 -10.07 8.29 -5.40
C ALA A 53 -10.32 9.81 -5.40
N GLN A 54 -9.26 10.64 -5.41
CA GLN A 54 -9.42 12.08 -5.60
C GLN A 54 -9.90 12.43 -7.02
N GLN A 55 -9.40 11.74 -8.05
CA GLN A 55 -9.89 11.92 -9.42
C GLN A 55 -11.37 11.51 -9.54
N PHE A 56 -11.77 10.43 -8.88
CA PHE A 56 -13.17 10.01 -8.76
C PHE A 56 -14.01 11.11 -8.11
N ALA A 57 -13.53 11.69 -7.02
CA ALA A 57 -14.23 12.78 -6.33
C ALA A 57 -14.35 14.04 -7.19
N ALA A 58 -13.32 14.41 -7.94
CA ALA A 58 -13.35 15.52 -8.87
C ALA A 58 -14.41 15.34 -9.98
N LYS A 59 -14.67 14.09 -10.40
CA LYS A 59 -15.66 13.76 -11.44
C LYS A 59 -17.08 13.60 -10.91
N THR A 60 -17.25 13.10 -9.69
CA THR A 60 -18.57 12.67 -9.15
C THR A 60 -19.09 13.52 -7.99
N GLY A 61 -18.25 14.40 -7.43
CA GLY A 61 -18.58 15.24 -6.28
C GLY A 61 -18.53 14.52 -4.93
N ARG A 62 -18.10 13.24 -4.87
CA ARG A 62 -17.93 12.48 -3.63
C ARG A 62 -16.78 11.49 -3.71
N LEU A 63 -16.22 11.09 -2.57
CA LEU A 63 -15.26 9.98 -2.53
C LEU A 63 -15.92 8.65 -2.92
N PRO A 64 -15.14 7.69 -3.48
CA PRO A 64 -15.64 6.37 -3.80
C PRO A 64 -15.96 5.59 -2.51
N ARG A 65 -16.87 4.62 -2.62
CA ARG A 65 -17.20 3.67 -1.55
C ARG A 65 -16.59 2.29 -1.77
N SER A 66 -16.03 2.05 -2.96
CA SER A 66 -15.36 0.79 -3.32
C SER A 66 -14.45 1.00 -4.53
N LEU A 67 -13.49 0.09 -4.72
CA LEU A 67 -12.68 0.03 -5.94
C LEU A 67 -13.55 -0.12 -7.18
N ARG A 68 -14.63 -0.90 -7.08
CA ARG A 68 -15.58 -1.14 -8.18
C ARG A 68 -16.20 0.14 -8.73
N GLU A 69 -16.50 1.13 -7.89
CA GLU A 69 -17.02 2.41 -8.37
C GLU A 69 -16.01 3.14 -9.28
N MET A 70 -14.72 3.07 -8.93
CA MET A 70 -13.65 3.65 -9.74
C MET A 70 -13.43 2.85 -11.04
N MET A 71 -13.53 1.52 -10.99
CA MET A 71 -13.48 0.66 -12.18
C MET A 71 -14.63 0.92 -13.15
N GLN A 72 -15.85 1.11 -12.64
CA GLN A 72 -17.05 1.33 -13.46
C GLN A 72 -16.98 2.58 -14.33
N ILE A 73 -16.24 3.60 -13.89
CA ILE A 73 -16.03 4.83 -14.67
C ILE A 73 -14.67 4.85 -15.39
N GLY A 74 -13.98 3.70 -15.43
CA GLY A 74 -12.74 3.50 -16.18
C GLY A 74 -11.51 4.18 -15.58
N LEU A 75 -11.54 4.58 -14.30
CA LEU A 75 -10.35 5.12 -13.63
C LEU A 75 -9.34 4.04 -13.23
N ILE A 76 -9.80 2.80 -13.11
CA ILE A 76 -9.01 1.63 -12.76
C ILE A 76 -9.33 0.52 -13.77
N GLY A 77 -8.30 -0.04 -14.42
CA GLY A 77 -8.48 -1.12 -15.39
C GLY A 77 -8.66 -2.50 -14.75
N GLU A 78 -7.91 -2.79 -13.68
CA GLU A 78 -7.91 -4.07 -12.96
C GLU A 78 -7.99 -3.82 -11.45
N GLU A 79 -8.63 -4.73 -10.71
CA GLU A 79 -8.78 -4.58 -9.26
C GLU A 79 -7.39 -4.54 -8.57
N PRO A 80 -7.03 -3.44 -7.89
CA PRO A 80 -5.75 -3.35 -7.21
C PRO A 80 -5.70 -4.35 -6.05
N VAL A 81 -4.64 -5.17 -6.04
CA VAL A 81 -4.36 -6.16 -5.00
C VAL A 81 -3.04 -5.86 -4.33
N ASP A 82 -2.94 -6.19 -3.04
CA ASP A 82 -1.69 -6.09 -2.31
C ASP A 82 -0.65 -7.13 -2.77
N PRO A 83 0.62 -7.04 -2.32
CA PRO A 83 1.66 -7.98 -2.73
C PRO A 83 1.38 -9.46 -2.41
N THR A 84 0.40 -9.73 -1.55
CA THR A 84 -0.05 -11.08 -1.18
C THR A 84 -1.29 -11.53 -1.96
N GLY A 85 -1.76 -10.73 -2.92
CA GLY A 85 -2.88 -11.04 -3.80
C GLY A 85 -4.26 -10.70 -3.24
N HIS A 86 -4.35 -9.92 -2.16
CA HIS A 86 -5.64 -9.52 -1.58
C HIS A 86 -6.04 -8.12 -2.05
N ALA A 87 -7.24 -7.98 -2.61
CA ALA A 87 -7.76 -6.68 -3.04
C ALA A 87 -7.74 -5.65 -1.90
N TYR A 88 -7.35 -4.41 -2.23
CA TYR A 88 -7.50 -3.29 -1.31
C TYR A 88 -8.97 -3.01 -1.01
N VAL A 89 -9.25 -2.34 0.09
CA VAL A 89 -10.62 -1.93 0.44
C VAL A 89 -10.71 -0.42 0.55
N ILE A 90 -11.84 0.15 0.13
CA ILE A 90 -12.13 1.56 0.40
C ILE A 90 -12.88 1.65 1.72
N GLY A 91 -12.32 2.40 2.67
CA GLY A 91 -12.91 2.64 3.97
C GLY A 91 -14.09 3.61 3.90
N SER A 92 -14.79 3.76 5.03
CA SER A 92 -15.85 4.77 5.16
C SER A 92 -15.34 6.21 5.02
N ASP A 93 -14.03 6.42 5.18
CA ASP A 93 -13.33 7.67 4.94
C ASP A 93 -13.03 7.92 3.45
N GLY A 94 -13.41 7.01 2.57
CA GLY A 94 -13.18 7.09 1.13
C GLY A 94 -11.73 6.85 0.71
N LYS A 95 -10.90 6.31 1.61
CA LYS A 95 -9.49 6.01 1.36
C LYS A 95 -9.24 4.52 1.21
N ALA A 96 -8.18 4.16 0.52
CA ALA A 96 -7.70 2.80 0.39
C ALA A 96 -7.02 2.30 1.67
N HIS A 97 -7.26 1.04 2.01
CA HIS A 97 -6.66 0.33 3.15
C HIS A 97 -6.34 -1.12 2.77
N ILE A 98 -5.40 -1.71 3.51
CA ILE A 98 -5.16 -3.16 3.47
C ILE A 98 -6.42 -3.88 3.93
N SER A 99 -6.82 -4.91 3.20
CA SER A 99 -7.98 -5.74 3.54
C SER A 99 -7.80 -6.49 4.85
N GLY A 100 -8.89 -6.66 5.61
CA GLY A 100 -8.94 -7.56 6.77
C GLY A 100 -8.61 -9.02 6.46
N LYS A 101 -8.64 -9.41 5.18
CA LYS A 101 -8.28 -10.74 4.70
C LYS A 101 -6.78 -10.90 4.44
N SER A 102 -6.07 -9.78 4.28
CA SER A 102 -4.63 -9.80 3.99
C SER A 102 -3.82 -10.14 5.24
N PRO A 103 -2.82 -11.02 5.14
CA PRO A 103 -1.88 -11.26 6.23
C PRO A 103 -1.08 -9.99 6.57
N LEU A 104 -0.86 -9.08 5.60
CA LEU A 104 -0.13 -7.83 5.82
C LEU A 104 -0.80 -6.90 6.83
N LEU A 105 -2.11 -7.04 7.09
CA LEU A 105 -2.79 -6.17 8.04
C LEU A 105 -2.19 -6.28 9.45
N LYS A 106 -1.86 -7.51 9.88
CA LYS A 106 -1.24 -7.75 11.19
C LYS A 106 0.15 -7.14 11.26
N GLU A 107 0.95 -7.36 10.22
CA GLU A 107 2.32 -6.86 10.10
C GLU A 107 2.38 -5.33 10.03
N SER A 108 1.40 -4.70 9.36
CA SER A 108 1.30 -3.22 9.24
C SER A 108 1.18 -2.51 10.58
N SER A 109 0.63 -3.19 11.60
CA SER A 109 0.50 -2.65 12.96
C SER A 109 1.82 -2.66 13.72
N VAL A 110 2.75 -3.55 13.36
CA VAL A 110 4.09 -3.62 13.93
C VAL A 110 4.98 -2.60 13.23
N TYR A 111 4.94 -2.58 11.90
CA TYR A 111 5.66 -1.62 11.05
C TYR A 111 5.39 -0.16 11.44
N ARG A 112 4.12 0.24 11.57
CA ARG A 112 3.75 1.62 11.93
C ARG A 112 4.11 2.04 13.36
N ARG A 113 4.45 1.10 14.25
CA ARG A 113 4.93 1.40 15.61
C ARG A 113 6.45 1.58 15.69
N GLY A 114 7.18 1.14 14.65
CA GLY A 114 8.64 1.24 14.57
C GLY A 114 9.17 2.44 13.77
N LEU A 115 8.28 3.21 13.12
CA LEU A 115 8.59 4.47 12.44
C LEU A 115 8.47 5.68 13.38
#